data_AF-A0A2T5H249-F1
#
_entry.id   AF-A0A2T5H249-F1
#
_cell.length_a   1.000
_cell.length_b   1.000
_cell.length_c   1.000
_cell.angle_alpha   90.00
_cell.angle_beta   90.00
_cell.angle_gamma   90.00
#
_symmetry.space_group_name_H-M   'P 1'
#
loop_
_entity.id
_entity.type
_entity.pdbx_description
1 polymer ?
#
loop_
_entity_poly.entity_id
_entity_poly.type
_entity_poly.pdbx_seq_one_letter_code
_entity_poly.pdbx_strand_id
1 'polypeptide(L)'
;MTGTAIDLGAFVAALRIGDDGAILLDDSPVGRLSGPATEDALATALMPVVYEHAYARVFPQDGAAAIAPEPVDLTAELERANASRSRAEQGWIFSGSDTNGSVIATRHGRTRRFAPGQFLAVDGVMPMRRGSPLAVQIPGGSTTAQAGFYYAFGEAFRDVNDLAPIVRFYWNVRIGGAVDLVAGLTTLLNRYRIPFDFKIVVRSADYVRRDNAVLYVAQHLFPAVSTILLASYPAFAAYLDAPVPLFARQLAPGLGFAEDPGNRESFGMARSRLVAQALAASRTESRFGAPVFAETLTRKIAEAGLRADALWLNAGSDDRYDVPPVLSQQAIH
;
A
#
# COMPACT_ATOMS: atom_id res chain seq x y z
N MET A 1 15.40 17.96 -15.35
CA MET A 1 15.00 16.57 -15.03
C MET A 1 14.17 16.61 -13.77
N THR A 2 13.06 15.87 -13.73
CA THR A 2 12.22 15.72 -12.53
C THR A 2 12.98 14.88 -11.50
N GLY A 3 12.69 15.04 -10.19
CA GLY A 3 13.35 14.24 -9.14
C GLY A 3 13.26 12.73 -9.41
N THR A 4 12.06 12.27 -9.76
CA THR A 4 11.80 10.86 -10.11
C THR A 4 12.68 10.33 -11.25
N ALA A 5 12.94 11.14 -12.29
CA ALA A 5 13.77 10.69 -13.42
C ALA A 5 15.24 10.55 -13.01
N ILE A 6 15.70 11.37 -12.06
CA ILE A 6 17.05 11.28 -11.49
C ILE A 6 17.17 10.00 -10.65
N ASP A 7 16.19 9.74 -9.78
CA ASP A 7 16.18 8.56 -8.91
C ASP A 7 16.14 7.24 -9.71
N LEU A 8 15.50 7.25 -10.88
CA LEU A 8 15.45 6.09 -11.79
C LEU A 8 16.69 5.96 -12.69
N GLY A 9 17.58 6.94 -12.73
CA GLY A 9 18.66 7.01 -13.72
C GLY A 9 19.57 5.77 -13.73
N ALA A 10 20.01 5.32 -12.55
CA ALA A 10 20.83 4.12 -12.41
C ALA A 10 20.09 2.86 -12.87
N PHE A 11 18.82 2.71 -12.48
CA PHE A 11 17.98 1.59 -12.87
C PHE A 11 17.76 1.53 -14.39
N VAL A 12 17.46 2.67 -15.02
CA VAL A 12 17.27 2.77 -16.46
C VAL A 12 18.55 2.40 -17.21
N ALA A 13 19.71 2.86 -16.72
CA ALA A 13 21.01 2.57 -17.34
C ALA A 13 21.39 1.08 -17.26
N ALA A 14 20.97 0.40 -16.20
CA ALA A 14 21.22 -1.03 -15.98
C ALA A 14 20.29 -1.96 -16.77
N LEU A 15 19.17 -1.45 -17.30
CA LEU A 15 18.19 -2.24 -18.04
C LEU A 15 18.62 -2.49 -19.50
N ARG A 16 18.40 -3.73 -19.96
CA ARG A 16 18.52 -4.10 -21.38
C ARG A 16 17.51 -5.19 -21.78
N ILE A 17 17.19 -5.24 -23.06
CA ILE A 17 16.40 -6.31 -23.68
C ILE A 17 17.33 -7.20 -24.49
N GLY A 18 17.42 -8.48 -24.11
CA GLY A 18 18.16 -9.49 -24.86
C GLY A 18 17.46 -9.87 -26.17
N ASP A 19 18.23 -10.44 -27.10
CA ASP A 19 17.72 -10.86 -28.42
C ASP A 19 16.64 -11.96 -28.32
N ASP A 20 16.66 -12.73 -27.24
CA ASP A 20 15.67 -13.76 -26.90
C ASP A 20 14.41 -13.19 -26.20
N GLY A 21 14.32 -11.87 -26.07
CA GLY A 21 13.25 -11.17 -25.35
C GLY A 21 13.39 -11.16 -23.83
N ALA A 22 14.51 -11.63 -23.26
CA ALA A 22 14.77 -11.49 -21.83
C ALA A 22 14.93 -10.01 -21.43
N ILE A 23 14.32 -9.61 -20.32
CA ILE A 23 14.56 -8.32 -19.67
C ILE A 23 15.65 -8.55 -18.65
N LEU A 24 16.74 -7.80 -18.78
CA LEU A 24 17.94 -7.97 -17.98
C LEU A 24 18.22 -6.68 -17.22
N LEU A 25 18.63 -6.82 -15.96
CA LEU A 25 19.07 -5.75 -15.08
C LEU A 25 20.46 -6.12 -14.56
N ASP A 26 21.49 -5.32 -14.87
CA ASP A 26 22.90 -5.67 -14.63
C ASP A 26 23.24 -7.11 -15.09
N ASP A 27 22.86 -7.40 -16.34
CA ASP A 27 23.04 -8.71 -17.01
C ASP A 27 22.30 -9.90 -16.40
N SER A 28 21.55 -9.69 -15.31
CA SER A 28 20.75 -10.71 -14.66
C SER A 28 19.31 -10.71 -15.19
N PRO A 29 18.71 -11.86 -15.54
CA PRO A 29 17.34 -11.92 -16.01
C PRO A 29 16.35 -11.61 -14.90
N VAL A 30 15.51 -10.60 -15.13
CA VAL A 30 14.48 -10.10 -14.20
C VAL A 30 13.07 -10.16 -14.78
N GLY A 31 12.94 -10.50 -16.06
CA GLY A 31 11.65 -10.65 -16.73
C GLY A 31 11.82 -11.11 -18.16
N ARG A 32 10.71 -11.20 -18.89
CA ARG A 32 10.71 -11.59 -20.31
C ARG A 32 9.51 -10.99 -21.03
N LEU A 33 9.73 -10.58 -22.27
CA LEU A 33 8.67 -10.24 -23.22
C LEU A 33 7.93 -11.51 -23.65
N SER A 34 6.62 -11.49 -23.52
CA SER A 34 5.75 -12.55 -24.04
C SER A 34 5.06 -12.04 -25.31
N GLY A 35 5.31 -12.68 -26.46
CA GLY A 35 4.66 -12.33 -27.73
C GLY A 35 5.43 -11.30 -28.56
N PRO A 36 4.76 -10.62 -29.52
CA PRO A 36 5.42 -9.68 -30.43
C PRO A 36 6.02 -8.48 -29.69
N ALA A 37 7.15 -7.99 -30.18
CA ALA A 37 7.90 -6.87 -29.59
C ALA A 37 7.24 -5.50 -29.85
N THR A 38 5.96 -5.35 -29.50
CA THR A 38 5.25 -4.06 -29.52
C THR A 38 5.58 -3.23 -28.30
N GLU A 39 5.36 -1.90 -28.38
CA GLU A 39 5.53 -1.00 -27.24
C GLU A 39 4.65 -1.41 -26.05
N ASP A 40 3.39 -1.78 -26.30
CA ASP A 40 2.45 -2.20 -25.26
C ASP A 40 2.85 -3.51 -24.57
N ALA A 41 3.34 -4.49 -25.34
CA ALA A 41 3.82 -5.75 -24.79
C ALA A 41 5.06 -5.51 -23.91
N LEU A 42 5.96 -4.62 -24.34
CA LEU A 42 7.13 -4.23 -23.58
C LEU A 42 6.76 -3.48 -22.30
N ALA A 43 5.84 -2.52 -22.36
CA ALA A 43 5.37 -1.80 -21.18
C ALA A 43 4.71 -2.76 -20.17
N THR A 44 3.94 -3.73 -20.64
CA THR A 44 3.32 -4.75 -19.79
C THR A 44 4.37 -5.62 -19.09
N ALA A 45 5.42 -6.03 -19.81
CA ALA A 45 6.49 -6.86 -19.27
C ALA A 45 7.44 -6.07 -18.31
N LEU A 46 7.67 -4.78 -18.57
CA LEU A 46 8.49 -3.92 -17.72
C LEU A 46 7.79 -3.47 -16.44
N MET A 47 6.46 -3.38 -16.43
CA MET A 47 5.69 -2.95 -15.26
C MET A 47 6.04 -3.70 -13.96
N PRO A 48 6.04 -5.04 -13.89
CA PRO A 48 6.46 -5.76 -12.69
C PRO A 48 7.95 -5.58 -12.37
N VAL A 49 8.81 -5.42 -13.38
CA VAL A 49 10.25 -5.18 -13.18
C VAL A 49 10.49 -3.84 -12.49
N VAL A 50 9.83 -2.78 -12.96
CA VAL A 50 9.87 -1.45 -12.31
C VAL A 50 9.32 -1.54 -10.89
N TYR A 51 8.22 -2.27 -10.68
CA TYR A 51 7.65 -2.46 -9.36
C TYR A 51 8.63 -3.11 -8.39
N GLU A 52 9.20 -4.26 -8.77
CA GLU A 52 10.03 -5.07 -7.88
C GLU A 52 11.41 -4.45 -7.63
N HIS A 53 12.03 -3.90 -8.68
CA HIS A 53 13.44 -3.53 -8.62
C HIS A 53 13.68 -2.03 -8.40
N ALA A 54 12.69 -1.16 -8.62
CA ALA A 54 12.84 0.29 -8.42
C ALA A 54 11.85 0.86 -7.40
N TYR A 55 10.57 0.47 -7.44
CA TYR A 55 9.57 0.98 -6.51
C TYR A 55 9.69 0.33 -5.12
N ALA A 56 9.71 -1.01 -5.07
CA ALA A 56 9.68 -1.77 -3.82
C ALA A 56 11.06 -1.95 -3.17
N ARG A 57 12.16 -1.75 -3.91
CA ARG A 57 13.55 -1.91 -3.46
C ARG A 57 14.38 -0.72 -3.93
N VAL A 58 15.49 -0.38 -3.25
CA VAL A 58 16.46 0.57 -3.84
C VAL A 58 17.21 -0.13 -4.95
N PHE A 59 17.51 0.66 -5.96
CA PHE A 59 18.46 0.30 -6.98
C PHE A 59 19.53 1.41 -7.08
N PRO A 60 20.81 1.05 -7.21
CA PRO A 60 21.38 -0.30 -7.08
C PRO A 60 21.31 -0.79 -5.62
N GLN A 61 21.25 -2.10 -5.39
CA GLN A 61 21.21 -2.62 -4.02
C GLN A 61 22.53 -2.37 -3.27
N ASP A 62 22.45 -1.83 -2.06
CA ASP A 62 23.63 -1.61 -1.22
C ASP A 62 24.15 -2.94 -0.65
N GLY A 63 25.22 -3.49 -1.22
CA GLY A 63 26.04 -4.55 -0.62
C GLY A 63 25.49 -5.98 -0.70
N ALA A 64 26.39 -6.94 -0.43
CA ALA A 64 26.21 -8.37 -0.72
C ALA A 64 24.89 -8.94 -0.19
N ALA A 65 24.18 -9.66 -1.06
CA ALA A 65 23.03 -10.47 -0.69
C ALA A 65 23.39 -11.33 0.52
N ALA A 66 22.90 -10.94 1.70
CA ALA A 66 22.95 -11.80 2.86
C ALA A 66 22.24 -13.10 2.48
N ILE A 67 22.83 -14.25 2.81
CA ILE A 67 22.19 -15.55 2.62
C ILE A 67 20.82 -15.44 3.26
N ALA A 68 19.77 -15.49 2.44
CA ALA A 68 18.43 -15.40 2.94
C ALA A 68 18.20 -16.60 3.86
N PRO A 69 17.91 -16.40 5.16
CA PRO A 69 17.51 -17.51 6.00
C PRO A 69 16.27 -18.18 5.38
N GLU A 70 16.06 -19.46 5.69
CA GLU A 70 14.87 -20.20 5.28
C GLU A 70 13.61 -19.35 5.49
N PRO A 71 12.70 -19.27 4.50
CA PRO A 71 11.50 -18.47 4.61
C PRO A 71 10.68 -18.87 5.85
N VAL A 72 10.52 -17.93 6.78
CA VAL A 72 9.69 -18.08 7.97
C VAL A 72 8.34 -17.45 7.69
N ASP A 73 7.26 -18.15 8.07
CA ASP A 73 5.90 -17.63 8.04
C ASP A 73 5.53 -17.01 9.40
N LEU A 74 5.31 -15.70 9.40
CA LEU A 74 4.98 -14.89 10.58
C LEU A 74 3.47 -14.81 10.84
N THR A 75 2.62 -15.46 10.04
CA THR A 75 1.15 -15.30 10.09
C THR A 75 0.58 -15.41 11.52
N ALA A 76 0.94 -16.47 12.24
CA ALA A 76 0.43 -16.71 13.59
C ALA A 76 0.93 -15.69 14.62
N GLU A 77 2.13 -15.14 14.42
CA GLU A 77 2.73 -14.15 15.31
C GLU A 77 2.10 -12.77 15.12
N LEU A 78 1.92 -12.38 13.85
CA LEU A 78 1.24 -11.15 13.48
C LEU A 78 -0.23 -11.17 13.92
N GLU A 79 -0.91 -12.31 13.78
CA GLU A 79 -2.29 -12.47 14.25
C GLU A 79 -2.40 -12.30 15.76
N ARG A 80 -1.50 -12.89 16.54
CA ARG A 80 -1.47 -12.77 18.00
C ARG A 80 -1.12 -11.35 18.46
N ALA A 81 -0.29 -10.65 17.70
CA ALA A 81 0.12 -9.28 18.01
C ALA A 81 -0.98 -8.24 17.79
N ASN A 82 -1.94 -8.53 16.92
CA ASN A 82 -3.02 -7.60 16.62
C ASN A 82 -3.88 -7.32 17.86
N ALA A 83 -3.88 -6.07 18.31
CA ALA A 83 -4.65 -5.64 19.48
C ALA A 83 -6.14 -5.35 19.17
N SER A 84 -6.56 -5.40 17.90
CA SER A 84 -7.96 -5.25 17.51
C SER A 84 -8.77 -6.49 17.90
N ARG A 85 -9.93 -6.27 18.54
CA ARG A 85 -10.81 -7.37 18.94
C ARG A 85 -11.82 -7.74 17.85
N SER A 86 -11.87 -9.03 17.52
CA SER A 86 -13.03 -9.62 16.87
C SER A 86 -14.23 -9.58 17.81
N ARG A 87 -15.41 -9.23 17.29
CA ARG A 87 -16.62 -9.10 18.11
C ARG A 87 -17.88 -9.47 17.36
N ALA A 88 -18.84 -9.98 18.12
CA ALA A 88 -20.21 -10.14 17.68
C ALA A 88 -21.04 -8.94 18.15
N GLU A 89 -21.90 -8.42 17.29
CA GLU A 89 -22.86 -7.37 17.66
C GLU A 89 -24.27 -7.75 17.22
N GLN A 90 -25.26 -7.44 18.05
CA GLN A 90 -26.68 -7.53 17.70
C GLN A 90 -27.27 -6.12 17.55
N GLY A 91 -28.53 -6.05 17.10
CA GLY A 91 -29.28 -4.81 16.97
C GLY A 91 -28.95 -4.00 15.72
N TRP A 92 -28.31 -4.62 14.73
CA TRP A 92 -28.19 -4.07 13.39
C TRP A 92 -29.50 -4.29 12.61
N ILE A 93 -29.92 -3.30 11.83
CA ILE A 93 -31.17 -3.35 11.08
C ILE A 93 -30.87 -3.37 9.58
N PHE A 94 -31.32 -4.42 8.90
CA PHE A 94 -31.13 -4.60 7.47
C PHE A 94 -31.79 -3.48 6.66
N SER A 95 -31.01 -2.86 5.76
CA SER A 95 -31.44 -1.75 4.92
C SER A 95 -31.48 -2.12 3.43
N GLY A 96 -30.65 -3.06 2.98
CA GLY A 96 -30.59 -3.52 1.60
C GLY A 96 -29.38 -4.40 1.33
N SER A 97 -29.27 -4.93 0.11
CA SER A 97 -28.15 -5.75 -0.34
C SER A 97 -27.49 -5.16 -1.58
N ASP A 98 -26.19 -5.37 -1.71
CA ASP A 98 -25.44 -5.10 -2.94
C ASP A 98 -25.44 -6.32 -3.87
N THR A 99 -25.07 -6.11 -5.14
CA THR A 99 -25.02 -7.16 -6.17
C THR A 99 -24.02 -8.29 -5.88
N ASN A 100 -23.05 -8.05 -4.99
CA ASN A 100 -22.08 -9.05 -4.55
C ASN A 100 -22.53 -9.86 -3.32
N GLY A 101 -23.79 -9.71 -2.89
CA GLY A 101 -24.34 -10.41 -1.72
C GLY A 101 -23.98 -9.77 -0.38
N SER A 102 -23.23 -8.67 -0.36
CA SER A 102 -23.03 -7.88 0.86
C SER A 102 -24.35 -7.23 1.31
N VAL A 103 -24.50 -7.00 2.61
CA VAL A 103 -25.67 -6.34 3.18
C VAL A 103 -25.29 -5.00 3.77
N ILE A 104 -26.18 -4.03 3.61
CA ILE A 104 -26.11 -2.73 4.25
C ILE A 104 -27.05 -2.76 5.43
N ALA A 105 -26.54 -2.43 6.62
CA ALA A 105 -27.33 -2.39 7.83
C ALA A 105 -26.99 -1.16 8.67
N THR A 106 -27.95 -0.74 9.50
CA THR A 106 -27.85 0.46 10.32
C THR A 106 -27.99 0.14 11.79
N ARG A 107 -27.18 0.80 12.63
CA ARG A 107 -27.24 0.70 14.09
C ARG A 107 -26.85 2.04 14.72
N HIS A 108 -27.70 2.59 15.59
CA HIS A 108 -27.47 3.88 16.27
C HIS A 108 -27.05 5.02 15.33
N GLY A 109 -27.74 5.15 14.19
CA GLY A 109 -27.48 6.20 13.20
C GLY A 109 -26.24 5.97 12.33
N ARG A 110 -25.53 4.85 12.48
CA ARG A 110 -24.38 4.49 11.64
C ARG A 110 -24.75 3.38 10.67
N THR A 111 -24.26 3.50 9.44
CA THR A 111 -24.53 2.54 8.35
C THR A 111 -23.26 1.82 7.97
N ARG A 112 -23.31 0.49 7.91
CA ARG A 112 -22.16 -0.35 7.57
C ARG A 112 -22.53 -1.41 6.54
N ARG A 113 -21.56 -1.73 5.68
CA ARG A 113 -21.60 -2.87 4.76
C ARG A 113 -20.96 -4.09 5.43
N PHE A 114 -21.62 -5.23 5.34
CA PHE A 114 -21.15 -6.53 5.82
C PHE A 114 -21.08 -7.51 4.65
N ALA A 115 -19.92 -8.13 4.45
CA ALA A 115 -19.73 -9.14 3.43
C ALA A 115 -20.48 -10.45 3.79
N PRO A 116 -20.72 -11.34 2.81
CA PRO A 116 -21.19 -12.69 3.11
C PRO A 116 -20.34 -13.38 4.20
N GLY A 117 -21.01 -14.02 5.17
CA GLY A 117 -20.38 -14.62 6.34
C GLY A 117 -20.16 -13.68 7.53
N GLN A 118 -20.34 -12.37 7.37
CA GLN A 118 -20.24 -11.39 8.47
C GLN A 118 -21.59 -11.07 9.13
N PHE A 119 -22.70 -11.64 8.67
CA PHE A 119 -24.03 -11.35 9.19
C PHE A 119 -24.93 -12.59 9.20
N LEU A 120 -25.90 -12.58 10.11
CA LEU A 120 -26.96 -13.58 10.24
C LEU A 120 -28.30 -12.87 10.48
N ALA A 121 -29.33 -13.30 9.75
CA ALA A 121 -30.71 -12.92 10.05
C ALA A 121 -31.10 -13.52 11.40
N VAL A 122 -31.53 -12.70 12.36
CA VAL A 122 -31.84 -13.19 13.72
C VAL A 122 -33.08 -14.09 13.72
N ASP A 123 -34.03 -13.83 12.84
CA ASP A 123 -35.24 -14.65 12.65
C ASP A 123 -35.04 -15.84 11.71
N GLY A 124 -33.87 -15.94 11.07
CA GLY A 124 -33.53 -17.00 10.11
C GLY A 124 -34.28 -16.92 8.78
N VAL A 125 -35.03 -15.85 8.49
CA VAL A 125 -35.87 -15.74 7.29
C VAL A 125 -35.10 -15.10 6.13
N MET A 126 -35.08 -15.80 5.00
CA MET A 126 -34.50 -15.32 3.74
C MET A 126 -35.56 -15.30 2.61
N PRO A 127 -35.56 -14.30 1.71
CA PRO A 127 -34.72 -13.10 1.72
C PRO A 127 -35.11 -12.16 2.87
N MET A 128 -34.11 -11.50 3.47
CA MET A 128 -34.34 -10.53 4.55
C MET A 128 -35.16 -9.34 4.05
N ARG A 129 -36.13 -8.90 4.85
CA ARG A 129 -36.92 -7.72 4.56
C ARG A 129 -36.25 -6.49 5.17
N ARG A 130 -36.33 -5.33 4.51
CA ARG A 130 -35.86 -4.08 5.13
C ARG A 130 -36.54 -3.92 6.50
N GLY A 131 -35.73 -3.62 7.52
CA GLY A 131 -36.17 -3.60 8.92
C GLY A 131 -35.87 -4.87 9.70
N SER A 132 -35.48 -5.97 9.06
CA SER A 132 -35.11 -7.22 9.74
C SER A 132 -33.88 -7.03 10.65
N PRO A 133 -33.91 -7.56 11.88
CA PRO A 133 -32.76 -7.52 12.78
C PRO A 133 -31.66 -8.50 12.35
N LEU A 134 -30.42 -8.05 12.48
CA LEU A 134 -29.21 -8.80 12.17
C LEU A 134 -28.31 -8.92 13.40
N ALA A 135 -27.67 -10.09 13.51
CA ALA A 135 -26.43 -10.25 14.25
C ALA A 135 -25.27 -10.17 13.25
N VAL A 136 -24.18 -9.51 13.62
CA VAL A 136 -23.00 -9.35 12.77
C VAL A 136 -21.74 -9.81 13.50
N GLN A 137 -20.80 -10.36 12.74
CA GLN A 137 -19.46 -10.71 13.16
C GLN A 137 -18.48 -9.72 12.52
N ILE A 138 -17.75 -9.01 13.36
CA ILE A 138 -16.78 -8.00 12.94
C ILE A 138 -15.40 -8.56 13.27
N PRO A 139 -14.62 -8.99 12.27
CA PRO A 139 -13.28 -9.51 12.51
C PRO A 139 -12.32 -8.38 12.92
N GLY A 140 -11.40 -8.68 13.82
CA GLY A 140 -10.25 -7.81 14.14
C GLY A 140 -9.11 -7.93 13.14
N GLY A 141 -9.08 -9.00 12.32
CA GLY A 141 -8.08 -9.23 11.29
C GLY A 141 -8.45 -10.35 10.32
N SER A 142 -7.60 -10.65 9.34
CA SER A 142 -7.79 -11.71 8.35
C SER A 142 -6.48 -12.23 7.79
N THR A 143 -6.38 -13.55 7.65
CA THR A 143 -5.29 -14.26 6.95
C THR A 143 -5.65 -14.63 5.50
N THR A 144 -6.88 -14.33 5.08
CA THR A 144 -7.45 -14.77 3.78
C THR A 144 -7.89 -13.61 2.89
N ALA A 145 -7.85 -12.37 3.39
CA ALA A 145 -8.24 -11.18 2.63
C ALA A 145 -7.37 -10.96 1.39
N GLN A 146 -6.07 -11.25 1.48
CA GLN A 146 -5.14 -11.22 0.36
C GLN A 146 -4.01 -12.24 0.61
N ALA A 147 -3.71 -13.09 -0.37
CA ALA A 147 -2.61 -14.04 -0.26
C ALA A 147 -1.27 -13.33 0.01
N GLY A 148 -0.47 -13.88 0.94
CA GLY A 148 0.82 -13.34 1.34
C GLY A 148 0.78 -12.19 2.34
N PHE A 149 -0.41 -11.77 2.80
CA PHE A 149 -0.58 -10.69 3.78
C PHE A 149 -1.44 -11.12 4.97
N TYR A 150 -1.07 -10.63 6.14
CA TYR A 150 -1.97 -10.55 7.29
C TYR A 150 -2.63 -9.18 7.30
N TYR A 151 -3.93 -9.14 7.53
CA TYR A 151 -4.70 -7.91 7.72
C TYR A 151 -5.09 -7.73 9.19
N ALA A 152 -4.88 -6.52 9.71
CA ALA A 152 -5.48 -6.04 10.95
C ALA A 152 -6.49 -4.94 10.63
N PHE A 153 -7.69 -5.04 11.20
CA PHE A 153 -8.78 -4.09 11.00
C PHE A 153 -9.01 -3.28 12.27
N GLY A 154 -9.23 -1.98 12.13
CA GLY A 154 -9.55 -1.11 13.27
C GLY A 154 -10.88 -1.47 13.92
N GLU A 155 -10.99 -1.23 15.22
CA GLU A 155 -12.23 -1.46 15.96
C GLU A 155 -13.32 -0.44 15.59
N ALA A 156 -12.90 0.78 15.31
CA ALA A 156 -13.73 1.81 14.70
C ALA A 156 -13.91 1.50 13.21
N PHE A 157 -15.06 1.87 12.65
CA PHE A 157 -15.40 1.58 11.26
C PHE A 157 -15.72 2.86 10.52
N ARG A 158 -15.43 2.82 9.23
CA ARG A 158 -15.85 3.83 8.27
C ARG A 158 -17.33 3.62 7.94
N ASP A 159 -18.12 4.68 8.03
CA ASP A 159 -19.52 4.64 7.59
C ASP A 159 -19.56 4.49 6.07
N VAL A 160 -20.51 3.72 5.53
CA VAL A 160 -20.63 3.58 4.06
C VAL A 160 -20.96 4.89 3.36
N ASN A 161 -21.51 5.87 4.09
CA ASN A 161 -21.81 7.21 3.59
C ASN A 161 -20.61 8.16 3.67
N ASP A 162 -19.55 7.79 4.40
CA ASP A 162 -18.29 8.51 4.29
C ASP A 162 -17.67 8.16 2.94
N LEU A 163 -17.67 9.10 2.01
CA LEU A 163 -17.13 8.95 0.65
C LEU A 163 -15.70 9.51 0.51
N ALA A 164 -15.04 9.86 1.62
CA ALA A 164 -13.68 10.39 1.57
C ALA A 164 -12.73 9.44 0.81
N PRO A 165 -11.82 9.94 -0.04
CA PRO A 165 -10.78 9.12 -0.63
C PRO A 165 -9.97 8.37 0.44
N ILE A 166 -9.31 7.28 0.06
CA ILE A 166 -8.38 6.58 0.95
C ILE A 166 -6.97 7.14 0.72
N VAL A 167 -6.19 7.20 1.80
CA VAL A 167 -4.76 7.47 1.76
C VAL A 167 -4.00 6.32 2.41
N ARG A 168 -2.73 6.19 2.05
CA ARG A 168 -1.88 5.06 2.40
C ARG A 168 -0.62 5.55 3.09
N PHE A 169 -0.29 4.93 4.22
CA PHE A 169 1.00 5.07 4.87
C PHE A 169 1.79 3.77 4.66
N TYR A 170 2.98 3.90 4.09
CA TYR A 170 3.88 2.78 3.81
C TYR A 170 4.91 2.67 4.91
N TRP A 171 5.14 1.45 5.38
CA TRP A 171 6.15 1.17 6.38
C TRP A 171 7.18 0.20 5.79
N ASN A 172 8.45 0.57 5.86
CA ASN A 172 9.56 -0.29 5.51
C ASN A 172 10.03 -1.01 6.78
N VAL A 173 9.32 -2.08 7.13
CA VAL A 173 9.48 -2.76 8.41
C VAL A 173 10.67 -3.70 8.36
N ARG A 174 11.50 -3.71 9.40
CA ARG A 174 12.48 -4.78 9.65
C ARG A 174 11.74 -6.00 10.12
N ILE A 175 12.15 -7.18 9.67
CA ILE A 175 11.51 -8.44 10.07
C ILE A 175 11.41 -8.59 11.61
N GLY A 176 12.47 -8.26 12.34
CA GLY A 176 12.49 -8.34 13.81
C GLY A 176 11.56 -7.34 14.52
N GLY A 177 11.06 -6.31 13.83
CA GLY A 177 10.13 -5.32 14.38
C GLY A 177 8.68 -5.51 13.92
N ALA A 178 8.38 -6.54 13.13
CA ALA A 178 7.06 -6.73 12.53
C ALA A 178 5.94 -6.94 13.57
N VAL A 179 6.19 -7.82 14.53
CA VAL A 179 5.26 -8.17 15.62
C VAL A 179 5.00 -6.93 16.50
N ASP A 180 6.06 -6.23 16.91
CA ASP A 180 5.96 -5.04 17.75
C ASP A 180 5.26 -3.88 17.05
N LEU A 181 5.50 -3.70 15.74
CA LEU A 181 4.79 -2.70 14.95
C LEU A 181 3.30 -3.01 14.89
N VAL A 182 2.89 -4.25 14.62
CA VAL A 182 1.47 -4.65 14.60
C VAL A 182 0.82 -4.35 15.95
N ALA A 183 1.43 -4.78 17.05
CA ALA A 183 0.90 -4.58 18.40
C ALA A 183 0.79 -3.09 18.75
N GLY A 184 1.86 -2.32 18.53
CA GLY A 184 1.92 -0.90 18.84
C GLY A 184 0.96 -0.07 17.98
N LEU A 185 0.94 -0.31 16.67
CA LEU A 185 0.11 0.45 15.71
C LEU A 185 -1.38 0.21 15.94
N THR A 186 -1.79 -1.07 16.07
CA THR A 186 -3.20 -1.42 16.28
C THR A 186 -3.69 -0.91 17.63
N THR A 187 -2.88 -1.03 18.70
CA THR A 187 -3.20 -0.45 20.01
C THR A 187 -3.38 1.06 19.94
N LEU A 188 -2.43 1.76 19.30
CA LEU A 188 -2.42 3.21 19.19
C LEU A 188 -3.65 3.73 18.45
N LEU A 189 -3.92 3.22 17.25
CA LEU A 189 -5.02 3.69 16.42
C LEU A 189 -6.39 3.33 17.01
N ASN A 190 -6.53 2.16 17.64
CA ASN A 190 -7.77 1.79 18.33
C ASN A 190 -8.04 2.67 19.55
N ARG A 191 -7.00 3.04 20.31
CA ARG A 191 -7.13 3.99 21.44
C ARG A 191 -7.73 5.33 20.99
N TYR A 192 -7.33 5.82 19.82
CA TYR A 192 -7.87 7.06 19.24
C TYR A 192 -9.12 6.85 18.37
N ARG A 193 -9.67 5.63 18.33
CA ARG A 193 -10.87 5.29 17.54
C ARG A 193 -10.73 5.62 16.04
N ILE A 194 -9.52 5.51 15.49
CA ILE A 194 -9.28 5.70 14.06
C ILE A 194 -9.78 4.44 13.32
N PRO A 195 -10.69 4.56 12.33
CA PRO A 195 -10.97 3.48 11.40
C PRO A 195 -9.78 3.27 10.46
N PHE A 196 -9.29 2.03 10.37
CA PHE A 196 -8.19 1.69 9.49
C PHE A 196 -8.27 0.25 8.99
N ASP A 197 -7.64 0.01 7.85
CA ASP A 197 -7.18 -1.32 7.46
C ASP A 197 -5.65 -1.30 7.43
N PHE A 198 -4.99 -2.27 8.04
CA PHE A 198 -3.55 -2.41 8.01
C PHE A 198 -3.20 -3.77 7.43
N LYS A 199 -2.23 -3.83 6.53
CA LYS A 199 -1.72 -5.09 6.01
C LYS A 199 -0.21 -5.15 6.07
N ILE A 200 0.31 -6.35 6.31
CA ILE A 200 1.74 -6.61 6.40
C ILE A 200 2.05 -7.98 5.77
N VAL A 201 3.19 -8.09 5.10
CA VAL A 201 3.63 -9.36 4.50
C VAL A 201 3.91 -10.40 5.59
N VAL A 202 3.58 -11.66 5.29
CA VAL A 202 3.74 -12.76 6.27
C VAL A 202 5.02 -13.56 6.10
N ARG A 203 5.64 -13.55 4.90
CA ARG A 203 6.85 -14.33 4.64
C ARG A 203 8.09 -13.48 4.91
N SER A 204 9.07 -14.03 5.63
CA SER A 204 10.34 -13.35 5.93
C SER A 204 11.04 -12.82 4.69
N ALA A 205 11.00 -13.57 3.59
CA ALA A 205 11.62 -13.21 2.31
C ALA A 205 11.02 -11.93 1.68
N ASP A 206 9.79 -11.54 2.05
CA ASP A 206 9.15 -10.34 1.50
C ASP A 206 9.55 -9.04 2.24
N TYR A 207 10.27 -9.13 3.36
CA TYR A 207 10.75 -7.96 4.12
C TYR A 207 11.88 -7.19 3.44
N VAL A 208 12.47 -7.74 2.36
CA VAL A 208 13.39 -7.00 1.48
C VAL A 208 12.71 -5.85 0.75
N ARG A 209 11.37 -5.85 0.71
CA ARG A 209 10.56 -4.78 0.11
C ARG A 209 10.32 -3.66 1.12
N ARG A 210 10.20 -2.43 0.63
CA ARG A 210 9.95 -1.21 1.42
C ARG A 210 8.48 -0.88 1.61
N ASP A 211 7.62 -1.54 0.85
CA ASP A 211 6.17 -1.49 0.95
C ASP A 211 5.63 -2.73 1.67
N ASN A 212 6.43 -3.32 2.56
CA ASN A 212 6.13 -4.58 3.22
C ASN A 212 5.01 -4.47 4.26
N ALA A 213 4.64 -3.25 4.69
CA ALA A 213 3.39 -2.98 5.37
C ALA A 213 2.72 -1.66 4.92
N VAL A 214 1.38 -1.65 4.93
CA VAL A 214 0.57 -0.53 4.44
C VAL A 214 -0.64 -0.31 5.35
N LEU A 215 -0.79 0.92 5.83
CA LEU A 215 -1.96 1.39 6.57
C LEU A 215 -2.87 2.22 5.65
N TYR A 216 -4.15 1.90 5.62
CA TYR A 216 -5.19 2.56 4.86
C TYR A 216 -6.11 3.34 5.81
N VAL A 217 -6.29 4.63 5.56
CA VAL A 217 -7.22 5.48 6.32
C VAL A 217 -7.98 6.42 5.39
N ALA A 218 -9.12 6.94 5.84
CA ALA A 218 -9.82 8.00 5.11
C ALA A 218 -8.97 9.28 5.05
N GLN A 219 -8.93 9.94 3.89
CA GLN A 219 -8.12 11.13 3.62
C GLN A 219 -8.37 12.26 4.62
N HIS A 220 -9.64 12.47 5.01
CA HIS A 220 -10.00 13.52 5.97
C HIS A 220 -9.44 13.25 7.38
N LEU A 221 -9.04 12.01 7.69
CA LEU A 221 -8.38 11.65 8.95
C LEU A 221 -6.87 11.87 8.91
N PHE A 222 -6.30 12.23 7.74
CA PHE A 222 -4.85 12.41 7.61
C PHE A 222 -4.26 13.33 8.69
N PRO A 223 -4.79 14.53 8.99
CA PRO A 223 -4.18 15.41 9.99
C PRO A 223 -4.11 14.77 11.38
N ALA A 224 -5.15 14.04 11.79
CA ALA A 224 -5.17 13.34 13.07
C ALA A 224 -4.20 12.16 13.08
N VAL A 225 -4.22 11.34 12.02
CA VAL A 225 -3.38 10.14 11.90
C VAL A 225 -1.90 10.53 11.80
N SER A 226 -1.53 11.48 10.96
CA SER A 226 -0.15 11.93 10.81
C SER A 226 0.40 12.49 12.13
N THR A 227 -0.40 13.28 12.86
CA THR A 227 -0.03 13.79 14.20
C THR A 227 0.22 12.64 15.18
N ILE A 228 -0.70 11.67 15.28
CA ILE A 228 -0.58 10.51 16.18
C ILE A 228 0.66 9.67 15.84
N LEU A 229 0.86 9.39 14.55
CA LEU A 229 1.97 8.56 14.09
C LEU A 229 3.32 9.24 14.30
N LEU A 230 3.44 10.53 13.96
CA LEU A 230 4.71 11.26 14.10
C LEU A 230 5.07 11.53 15.56
N ALA A 231 4.09 11.83 16.42
CA ALA A 231 4.33 11.94 17.86
C ALA A 231 4.81 10.60 18.48
N SER A 232 4.36 9.47 17.92
CA SER A 232 4.71 8.12 18.41
C SER A 232 5.91 7.51 17.66
N TYR A 233 6.41 8.18 16.62
CA TYR A 233 7.43 7.66 15.71
C TYR A 233 8.72 7.21 16.42
N PRO A 234 9.24 7.89 17.47
CA PRO A 234 10.42 7.41 18.18
C PRO A 234 10.31 5.97 18.71
N ALA A 235 9.10 5.54 19.08
CA ALA A 235 8.85 4.17 19.52
C ALA A 235 8.82 3.15 18.36
N PHE A 236 8.55 3.61 17.14
CA PHE A 236 8.50 2.77 15.94
C PHE A 236 9.81 2.76 15.15
N ALA A 237 10.64 3.80 15.26
CA ALA A 237 11.84 3.98 14.44
C ALA A 237 12.82 2.80 14.50
N ALA A 238 12.94 2.14 15.66
CA ALA A 238 13.78 0.95 15.84
C ALA A 238 13.34 -0.23 14.96
N TYR A 239 12.06 -0.28 14.56
CA TYR A 239 11.48 -1.34 13.75
C TYR A 239 11.57 -1.10 12.25
N LEU A 240 12.09 0.06 11.80
CA LEU A 240 11.99 0.49 10.40
C LEU A 240 13.34 0.74 9.76
N ASP A 241 13.50 0.29 8.52
CA ASP A 241 14.60 0.71 7.66
C ASP A 241 14.28 2.05 6.99
N ALA A 242 15.28 2.92 6.89
CA ALA A 242 15.09 4.33 6.54
C ALA A 242 14.44 4.60 5.16
N PRO A 243 14.70 3.82 4.10
CA PRO A 243 14.12 4.12 2.79
C PRO A 243 12.61 3.89 2.73
N VAL A 244 11.92 4.63 1.86
CA VAL A 244 10.49 4.46 1.56
C VAL A 244 10.31 4.03 0.09
N PRO A 245 9.10 3.57 -0.33
CA PRO A 245 8.84 3.27 -1.74
C PRO A 245 9.06 4.49 -2.64
N LEU A 246 9.66 4.28 -3.82
CA LEU A 246 10.21 5.36 -4.66
C LEU A 246 9.26 6.53 -4.96
N PHE A 247 7.96 6.25 -5.15
CA PHE A 247 6.98 7.27 -5.53
C PHE A 247 6.21 7.84 -4.33
N ALA A 248 6.45 7.33 -3.13
CA ALA A 248 5.80 7.80 -1.91
C ALA A 248 6.52 9.02 -1.34
N ARG A 249 5.77 9.95 -0.76
CA ARG A 249 6.33 11.06 0.03
C ARG A 249 6.89 10.51 1.33
N GLN A 250 8.16 10.78 1.62
CA GLN A 250 8.72 10.44 2.93
C GLN A 250 8.15 11.38 4.01
N LEU A 251 7.54 10.83 5.05
CA LEU A 251 7.11 11.57 6.24
C LEU A 251 8.14 11.47 7.37
N ALA A 252 8.78 10.31 7.50
CA ALA A 252 9.90 10.03 8.39
C ALA A 252 10.71 8.84 7.81
N PRO A 253 11.94 8.55 8.28
CA PRO A 253 12.67 7.37 7.82
C PRO A 253 11.83 6.08 7.96
N GLY A 254 11.63 5.37 6.86
CA GLY A 254 10.82 4.15 6.80
C GLY A 254 9.31 4.35 6.86
N LEU A 255 8.82 5.60 6.89
CA LEU A 255 7.40 5.96 6.85
C LEU A 255 7.12 6.83 5.62
N GLY A 256 6.51 6.21 4.60
CA GLY A 256 6.08 6.86 3.36
C GLY A 256 4.59 7.16 3.33
N PHE A 257 4.16 7.99 2.39
CA PHE A 257 2.77 8.40 2.20
C PHE A 257 2.40 8.50 0.72
N ALA A 258 1.18 8.07 0.37
CA ALA A 258 0.57 8.37 -0.93
C ALA A 258 -0.96 8.31 -0.89
N GLU A 259 -1.60 8.95 -1.86
CA GLU A 259 -3.03 8.79 -2.12
C GLU A 259 -3.35 7.44 -2.77
N ASP A 260 -4.47 6.85 -2.39
CA ASP A 260 -5.01 5.67 -3.05
C ASP A 260 -5.55 6.07 -4.43
N PRO A 261 -5.18 5.40 -5.54
CA PRO A 261 -5.71 5.71 -6.87
C PRO A 261 -7.23 5.50 -7.01
N GLY A 262 -7.89 4.81 -6.07
CA GLY A 262 -9.36 4.64 -6.02
C GLY A 262 -9.94 3.64 -7.02
N ASN A 263 -9.15 3.14 -7.97
CA ASN A 263 -9.57 2.23 -9.04
C ASN A 263 -9.26 0.74 -8.74
N ARG A 264 -9.13 0.38 -7.45
CA ARG A 264 -8.72 -0.97 -6.95
C ARG A 264 -7.30 -1.40 -7.31
N GLU A 265 -6.53 -0.53 -7.95
CA GLU A 265 -5.14 -0.78 -8.29
C GLU A 265 -4.19 -0.49 -7.11
N SER A 266 -3.09 -1.24 -7.03
CA SER A 266 -1.98 -0.88 -6.16
C SER A 266 -1.30 0.40 -6.65
N PHE A 267 -0.98 1.32 -5.76
CA PHE A 267 -0.34 2.61 -6.10
C PHE A 267 1.01 2.39 -6.78
N GLY A 268 1.81 1.47 -6.25
CA GLY A 268 3.07 1.10 -6.87
C GLY A 268 2.87 0.61 -8.30
N MET A 269 1.86 -0.23 -8.56
CA MET A 269 1.56 -0.69 -9.92
C MET A 269 1.10 0.45 -10.84
N ALA A 270 0.26 1.35 -10.32
CA ALA A 270 -0.21 2.53 -11.06
C ALA A 270 0.94 3.41 -11.53
N ARG A 271 1.90 3.70 -10.64
CA ARG A 271 3.06 4.55 -10.95
C ARG A 271 4.15 3.78 -11.73
N SER A 272 4.38 2.50 -11.44
CA SER A 272 5.29 1.65 -12.21
C SER A 272 4.84 1.47 -13.66
N ARG A 273 3.53 1.47 -13.93
CA ARG A 273 3.03 1.45 -15.31
C ARG A 273 3.45 2.68 -16.10
N LEU A 274 3.34 3.88 -15.51
CA LEU A 274 3.74 5.12 -16.19
C LEU A 274 5.23 5.09 -16.58
N VAL A 275 6.06 4.61 -15.65
CA VAL A 275 7.50 4.42 -15.89
C VAL A 275 7.75 3.35 -16.95
N ALA A 276 7.06 2.21 -16.90
CA ALA A 276 7.20 1.14 -17.87
C ALA A 276 6.77 1.57 -19.28
N GLN A 277 5.70 2.35 -19.40
CA GLN A 277 5.29 2.96 -20.65
C GLN A 277 6.35 3.96 -21.15
N ALA A 278 6.94 4.76 -20.26
CA ALA A 278 8.01 5.68 -20.64
C ALA A 278 9.27 4.96 -21.11
N LEU A 279 9.65 3.85 -20.46
CA LEU A 279 10.74 2.98 -20.90
C LEU A 279 10.44 2.38 -22.28
N ALA A 280 9.25 1.83 -22.48
CA ALA A 280 8.88 1.23 -23.75
C ALA A 280 8.95 2.24 -24.91
N ALA A 281 8.41 3.45 -24.71
CA ALA A 281 8.42 4.53 -25.68
C ALA A 281 9.80 5.20 -25.91
N SER A 282 10.75 5.02 -25.00
CA SER A 282 12.11 5.57 -25.11
C SER A 282 13.17 4.53 -25.50
N ARG A 283 12.75 3.28 -25.74
CA ARG A 283 13.65 2.20 -26.15
C ARG A 283 14.27 2.50 -27.52
N THR A 284 15.58 2.38 -27.61
CA THR A 284 16.32 2.34 -28.86
C THR A 284 17.08 1.02 -28.92
N GLU A 285 16.76 0.18 -29.91
CA GLU A 285 17.29 -1.19 -30.02
C GLU A 285 17.08 -2.00 -28.72
N SER A 286 18.15 -2.39 -28.04
CA SER A 286 18.15 -3.19 -26.81
C SER A 286 18.26 -2.35 -25.53
N ARG A 287 18.37 -1.02 -25.61
CA ARG A 287 18.69 -0.14 -24.48
C ARG A 287 17.69 1.01 -24.29
N PHE A 288 17.78 1.63 -23.12
CA PHE A 288 16.95 2.76 -22.72
C PHE A 288 17.85 3.99 -22.48
N GLY A 289 17.73 5.01 -23.32
CA GLY A 289 18.53 6.23 -23.18
C GLY A 289 17.99 7.12 -22.06
N ALA A 290 18.78 7.36 -21.00
CA ALA A 290 18.32 8.12 -19.83
C ALA A 290 17.73 9.52 -20.15
N PRO A 291 18.30 10.34 -21.07
CA PRO A 291 17.69 11.62 -21.44
C PRO A 291 16.32 11.47 -22.12
N VAL A 292 16.21 10.57 -23.11
CA VAL A 292 14.96 10.32 -23.85
C VAL A 292 13.90 9.71 -22.93
N PHE A 293 14.30 8.83 -22.02
CA PHE A 293 13.44 8.29 -20.97
C PHE A 293 12.90 9.41 -20.07
N ALA A 294 13.76 10.29 -19.57
CA ALA A 294 13.35 11.38 -18.66
C ALA A 294 12.34 12.34 -19.32
N GLU A 295 12.56 12.71 -20.58
CA GLU A 295 11.62 13.52 -21.37
C GLU A 295 10.28 12.80 -21.58
N THR A 296 10.35 11.53 -21.97
CA THR A 296 9.16 10.71 -22.20
C THR A 296 8.35 10.49 -20.92
N LEU A 297 9.02 10.25 -19.79
CA LEU A 297 8.40 10.11 -18.48
C LEU A 297 7.69 11.40 -18.08
N THR A 298 8.36 12.54 -18.24
CA THR A 298 7.78 13.86 -17.94
C THR A 298 6.50 14.10 -18.75
N ARG A 299 6.51 13.78 -20.05
CA ARG A 299 5.32 13.86 -20.90
C ARG A 299 4.20 12.93 -20.43
N LYS A 300 4.48 11.66 -20.17
CA LYS A 300 3.46 10.68 -19.73
C LYS A 300 2.86 11.03 -18.36
N ILE A 301 3.67 11.58 -17.44
CA ILE A 301 3.17 12.10 -16.16
C ILE A 301 2.19 13.26 -16.40
N ALA A 302 2.52 14.20 -17.28
CA ALA A 302 1.67 15.33 -17.61
C ALA A 302 0.37 14.90 -18.32
N GLU A 303 0.45 13.97 -19.27
CA GLU A 303 -0.71 13.37 -19.96
C GLU A 303 -1.66 12.66 -18.97
N ALA A 304 -1.12 12.06 -17.91
CA ALA A 304 -1.89 11.45 -16.83
C ALA A 304 -2.45 12.48 -15.82
N GLY A 305 -2.20 13.78 -16.00
CA GLY A 305 -2.61 14.84 -15.08
C GLY A 305 -1.91 14.81 -13.73
N LEU A 306 -0.78 14.12 -13.62
CA LEU A 306 0.00 13.96 -12.39
C LEU A 306 1.09 15.04 -12.28
N ARG A 307 1.57 15.27 -11.05
CA ARG A 307 2.68 16.18 -10.75
C ARG A 307 3.98 15.38 -10.66
N ALA A 308 5.00 15.77 -11.42
CA ALA A 308 6.24 15.00 -11.52
C ALA A 308 7.14 15.08 -10.28
N ASP A 309 7.00 16.15 -9.51
CA ASP A 309 7.62 16.38 -8.21
C ASP A 309 6.79 15.82 -7.05
N ALA A 310 5.57 15.33 -7.32
CA ALA A 310 4.63 14.84 -6.32
C ALA A 310 3.79 13.67 -6.79
N LEU A 311 4.44 12.58 -7.23
CA LEU A 311 3.77 11.37 -7.71
C LEU A 311 2.96 10.64 -6.63
N TRP A 312 3.15 10.98 -5.36
CA TRP A 312 2.33 10.51 -4.24
C TRP A 312 0.91 11.08 -4.27
N LEU A 313 0.63 12.11 -5.07
CA LEU A 313 -0.72 12.62 -5.31
C LEU A 313 -1.35 12.00 -6.56
N ASN A 314 -2.67 12.00 -6.58
CA ASN A 314 -3.50 11.71 -7.73
C ASN A 314 -3.72 12.97 -8.59
N ALA A 315 -4.19 12.74 -9.81
CA ALA A 315 -4.50 13.82 -10.73
C ALA A 315 -5.56 14.76 -10.15
N GLY A 316 -5.30 16.07 -10.24
CA GLY A 316 -6.21 17.11 -9.74
C GLY A 316 -6.32 17.21 -8.21
N SER A 317 -5.47 16.51 -7.44
CA SER A 317 -5.49 16.59 -5.97
C SER A 317 -4.67 17.77 -5.46
N ASP A 318 -5.21 18.48 -4.47
CA ASP A 318 -4.50 19.51 -3.74
C ASP A 318 -3.53 18.89 -2.73
N ASP A 319 -2.34 19.46 -2.58
CA ASP A 319 -1.40 19.04 -1.55
C ASP A 319 -1.83 19.59 -0.19
N ARG A 320 -2.61 18.79 0.55
CA ARG A 320 -3.13 19.14 1.89
C ARG A 320 -2.45 18.33 2.99
N TYR A 321 -1.25 17.80 2.70
CA TYR A 321 -0.58 16.79 3.51
C TYR A 321 0.54 17.38 4.36
N ASP A 322 0.27 18.51 4.99
CA ASP A 322 1.20 19.11 5.93
C ASP A 322 1.28 18.26 7.20
N VAL A 323 2.51 18.05 7.65
CA VAL A 323 2.79 17.30 8.87
C VAL A 323 3.40 18.22 9.91
N PRO A 324 3.05 18.06 11.20
CA PRO A 324 3.71 18.80 12.26
C PRO A 324 5.21 18.47 12.27
N PRO A 325 6.08 19.43 12.62
CA PRO A 325 7.50 19.17 12.76
C PRO A 325 7.71 18.05 13.79
N VAL A 326 8.57 17.10 13.47
CA VAL A 326 8.95 16.03 14.41
C VAL A 326 9.62 16.68 15.61
N LEU A 327 8.98 16.63 16.77
CA LEU A 327 9.55 17.15 18.01
C LEU A 327 10.85 16.38 18.29
N SER A 328 11.98 17.04 18.10
CA SER A 328 13.29 16.51 18.46
C SER A 328 13.29 16.32 19.98
N GLN A 329 13.66 15.15 20.49
CA GLN A 329 13.83 14.89 21.93
C GLN A 329 15.07 15.60 22.52
N GLN A 330 15.30 16.87 22.16
CA GLN A 330 16.31 17.74 22.77
C GLN A 330 15.62 18.86 23.55
N ALA A 331 14.69 18.54 24.45
CA ALA A 331 14.14 19.51 25.39
C ALA A 331 13.43 18.86 26.59
N ILE A 332 13.97 17.78 27.14
CA ILE A 332 13.60 17.36 28.52
C ILE A 332 14.89 16.90 29.21
N HIS A 333 15.66 17.86 29.71
CA HIS A 333 16.62 17.70 30.79
C HIS A 333 16.38 18.81 31.80
#